data_AF-A0A1E7INT7-F1
#
_entry.id   AF-A0A1E7INT7-F1
#
_cell.length_a   1.000
_cell.length_b   1.000
_cell.length_c   1.000
_cell.angle_alpha   90.00
_cell.angle_beta   90.00
_cell.angle_gamma   90.00
#
_symmetry.space_group_name_H-M   'P 1'
#
loop_
_entity.id
_entity.type
_entity.pdbx_description
1 polymer ?
#
loop_
_entity_poly.entity_id
_entity_poly.type
_entity_poly.pdbx_seq_one_letter_code
_entity_poly.pdbx_strand_id
1 'polypeptide(L)'
;MPESERQWIEQQIAHIHQLQRQLHALFVQAQGLKHCQSCLGSCCERGNNHMTLANVLSGLLDRTLPAADFSQTCPFLTDQGCALSVESRPFNCVTFICDTIEECLSDEDQKRFYTFERQLREHYTAFDQRYVGSSLQGLLIRSQSMPGSQYLAHRL
;
A
#
# COMPACT_ATOMS: atom_id res chain seq x y z
N MET A 1 3.88 19.78 14.00
CA MET A 1 3.90 18.42 14.58
C MET A 1 5.16 18.29 15.42
N PRO A 2 5.10 17.65 16.61
CA PRO A 2 6.30 17.41 17.43
C PRO A 2 7.37 16.60 16.69
N GLU A 3 8.64 16.82 16.99
CA GLU A 3 9.76 16.15 16.32
C GLU A 3 9.76 14.64 16.54
N SER A 4 9.46 14.19 17.76
CA SER A 4 9.32 12.76 18.07
C SER A 4 8.22 12.07 17.25
N GLU A 5 7.14 12.80 16.96
CA GLU A 5 6.04 12.28 16.15
C GLU A 5 6.47 12.11 14.69
N ARG A 6 7.17 13.11 14.16
CA ARG A 6 7.74 13.06 12.82
C ARG A 6 8.70 11.89 12.67
N GLN A 7 9.63 11.72 13.60
CA GLN A 7 10.61 10.64 13.58
C GLN A 7 9.95 9.26 13.63
N TRP A 8 8.91 9.11 14.45
CA TRP A 8 8.15 7.86 14.48
C TRP A 8 7.52 7.55 13.12
N ILE A 9 6.88 8.55 12.48
CA ILE A 9 6.28 8.39 11.14
C ILE A 9 7.34 7.99 10.11
N GLU A 10 8.46 8.71 10.07
CA GLU A 10 9.55 8.45 9.11
C GLU A 10 10.13 7.04 9.30
N GLN A 11 10.34 6.59 10.54
CA GLN A 11 10.80 5.23 10.83
C GLN A 11 9.81 4.16 10.37
N GLN A 12 8.52 4.31 10.67
CA GLN A 12 7.51 3.33 10.25
C GLN A 12 7.40 3.29 8.72
N ILE A 13 7.45 4.44 8.05
CA ILE A 13 7.39 4.52 6.59
C ILE A 13 8.62 3.87 5.95
N ALA A 14 9.82 4.05 6.51
CA ALA A 14 11.02 3.40 6.03
C ALA A 14 10.92 1.87 6.08
N HIS A 15 10.34 1.31 7.15
CA HIS A 15 10.08 -0.13 7.25
C HIS A 15 9.03 -0.60 6.24
N ILE A 16 7.93 0.15 6.11
CA ILE A 16 6.89 -0.11 5.11
C ILE A 16 7.50 -0.17 3.71
N HIS A 17 8.29 0.84 3.31
CA HIS A 17 8.97 0.88 2.01
C HIS A 17 9.83 -0.36 1.77
N GLN A 18 10.64 -0.75 2.76
CA GLN A 18 11.50 -1.92 2.64
C GLN A 18 10.69 -3.19 2.37
N LEU A 19 9.63 -3.41 3.14
CA LEU A 19 8.75 -4.57 2.98
C LEU A 19 8.00 -4.55 1.65
N GLN A 20 7.54 -3.38 1.20
CA GLN A 20 6.89 -3.23 -0.10
C GLN A 20 7.82 -3.57 -1.26
N ARG A 21 9.09 -3.13 -1.20
CA ARG A 21 10.10 -3.52 -2.19
C ARG A 21 10.38 -5.02 -2.18
N GLN A 22 10.44 -5.63 -1.00
CA GLN A 22 10.65 -7.08 -0.85
C GLN A 22 9.48 -7.88 -1.43
N LEU A 23 8.24 -7.51 -1.11
CA LEU A 23 7.04 -8.11 -1.70
C LEU A 23 7.01 -7.93 -3.22
N HIS A 24 7.36 -6.74 -3.71
CA HIS A 24 7.42 -6.47 -5.14
C HIS A 24 8.49 -7.31 -5.85
N ALA A 25 9.66 -7.53 -5.22
CA ALA A 25 10.69 -8.38 -5.77
C ALA A 25 10.20 -9.83 -5.95
N LEU A 26 9.48 -10.38 -4.96
CA LEU A 26 8.85 -11.70 -5.07
C LEU A 26 7.81 -11.73 -6.20
N PHE A 27 6.97 -10.71 -6.30
CA PHE A 27 6.00 -10.56 -7.40
C PHE A 27 6.67 -10.54 -8.78
N VAL A 28 7.78 -9.82 -8.94
CA VAL A 28 8.53 -9.78 -10.21
C VAL A 28 9.18 -11.13 -10.50
N GLN A 29 9.75 -11.79 -9.49
CA GLN A 29 10.35 -13.12 -9.61
C GLN A 29 9.32 -14.17 -10.08
N ALA A 30 8.09 -14.08 -9.59
CA ALA A 30 6.95 -14.88 -10.04
C ALA A 30 6.34 -14.44 -11.39
N GLN A 31 7.08 -13.67 -12.20
CA GLN A 31 6.63 -13.16 -13.50
C GLN A 31 5.35 -12.32 -13.43
N GLY A 32 5.05 -11.72 -12.28
CA GLY A 32 3.81 -10.99 -12.04
C GLY A 32 3.53 -9.89 -13.07
N LEU A 33 4.57 -9.17 -13.53
CA LEU A 33 4.41 -8.14 -14.58
C LEU A 33 3.84 -8.71 -15.88
N LYS A 34 4.33 -9.87 -16.31
CA LYS A 34 3.90 -10.54 -17.53
C LYS A 34 2.47 -11.08 -17.37
N HIS A 35 2.17 -11.72 -16.23
CA HIS A 35 0.84 -12.25 -15.96
C HIS A 35 -0.21 -11.14 -15.84
N CYS A 36 0.12 -10.03 -15.18
CA CYS A 36 -0.76 -8.87 -15.05
C CYS A 36 -1.05 -8.19 -16.39
N GLN A 37 -0.05 -8.10 -17.28
CA GLN A 37 -0.26 -7.57 -18.64
C GLN A 37 -1.23 -8.44 -19.43
N SER A 38 -1.11 -9.78 -19.34
CA SER A 38 -2.01 -10.71 -20.03
C SER A 38 -3.45 -10.67 -19.51
N CYS A 39 -3.66 -10.44 -18.21
CA CYS A 39 -4.99 -10.27 -17.63
C CYS A 39 -5.51 -8.82 -17.66
N LEU A 40 -4.77 -7.91 -18.30
CA LEU A 40 -5.05 -6.48 -18.43
C LEU A 40 -5.32 -5.79 -17.08
N GLY A 41 -4.69 -6.28 -16.01
CA GLY A 41 -4.85 -5.68 -14.69
C GLY A 41 -6.27 -5.78 -14.13
N SER A 42 -7.05 -6.82 -14.48
CA SER A 42 -8.41 -7.01 -13.93
C SER A 42 -8.48 -6.92 -12.40
N CYS A 43 -7.41 -7.29 -11.69
CA CYS A 43 -7.32 -7.13 -10.23
C CYS A 43 -7.13 -5.66 -9.79
N CYS A 44 -6.47 -4.83 -10.59
CA CYS A 44 -6.35 -3.39 -10.39
C CYS A 44 -7.66 -2.66 -10.71
N GLU A 45 -8.36 -3.08 -11.76
CA GLU A 45 -9.66 -2.52 -12.16
C GLU A 45 -10.77 -2.76 -11.13
N ARG A 46 -10.62 -3.70 -10.21
CA ARG A 46 -11.59 -3.94 -9.13
C ARG A 46 -11.52 -2.95 -7.97
N GLY A 47 -10.72 -1.88 -8.11
CA GLY A 47 -10.72 -0.79 -7.13
C GLY A 47 -10.03 -1.14 -5.81
N ASN A 48 -9.05 -2.04 -5.81
CA ASN A 48 -8.25 -2.40 -4.62
C ASN A 48 -7.34 -1.26 -4.12
N ASN A 49 -7.45 -0.07 -4.71
CA ASN A 49 -6.68 1.11 -4.36
C ASN A 49 -7.29 1.81 -3.14
N HIS A 50 -6.99 1.28 -1.96
CA HIS A 50 -7.38 1.86 -0.68
C HIS A 50 -6.19 2.55 -0.03
N MET A 51 -5.82 3.73 -0.53
CA MET A 51 -4.75 4.55 0.07
C MET A 51 -5.03 4.76 1.56
N THR A 52 -4.17 4.23 2.41
CA THR A 52 -4.24 4.46 3.86
C THR A 52 -3.52 5.76 4.24
N LEU A 53 -3.64 6.17 5.50
CA LEU A 53 -2.87 7.31 6.02
C LEU A 53 -1.37 7.14 5.80
N ALA A 54 -0.82 5.95 6.03
CA ALA A 54 0.60 5.68 5.85
C ALA A 54 1.04 5.85 4.38
N ASN A 55 0.21 5.46 3.41
CA ASN A 55 0.51 5.63 1.99
C ASN A 55 0.54 7.10 1.57
N VAL A 56 -0.41 7.90 2.08
CA VAL A 56 -0.45 9.34 1.80
C VAL A 56 0.74 10.05 2.45
N LEU A 57 1.06 9.72 3.70
CA LEU A 57 2.25 10.28 4.37
C LEU A 57 3.55 9.90 3.66
N SER A 58 3.67 8.65 3.20
CA SER A 58 4.79 8.17 2.38
C SER A 58 4.99 9.07 1.15
N GLY A 59 3.96 9.20 0.31
CA GLY A 59 4.08 9.98 -0.90
C GLY A 59 4.21 11.50 -0.67
N LEU A 60 3.73 12.03 0.47
CA LEU A 60 3.96 13.42 0.86
C LEU A 60 5.40 13.68 1.31
N LEU A 61 6.01 12.75 2.06
CA LEU A 61 7.42 12.83 2.49
C LEU A 61 8.35 12.77 1.29
N ASP A 62 8.08 11.84 0.36
CA ASP A 62 8.90 11.64 -0.83
C ASP A 62 8.60 12.63 -1.97
N ARG A 63 7.47 13.35 -1.89
CA ARG A 63 6.93 14.21 -2.95
C ARG A 63 6.68 13.46 -4.25
N THR A 64 6.15 12.24 -4.15
CA THR A 64 5.99 11.29 -5.27
C THR A 64 4.54 10.96 -5.61
N LEU A 65 3.54 11.53 -4.91
CA LEU A 65 2.14 11.29 -5.24
C LEU A 65 1.81 11.84 -6.63
N PRO A 66 1.44 10.99 -7.61
CA PRO A 66 0.99 11.44 -8.91
C PRO A 66 -0.41 12.04 -8.82
N ALA A 67 -0.83 12.76 -9.86
CA ALA A 67 -2.21 13.18 -9.99
C ALA A 67 -3.13 11.95 -10.11
N ALA A 68 -4.22 11.95 -9.34
CA ALA A 68 -5.24 10.91 -9.37
C ALA A 68 -6.33 11.23 -10.39
N ASP A 69 -6.70 10.26 -11.23
CA ASP A 69 -7.87 10.36 -12.11
C ASP A 69 -9.06 9.59 -11.53
N PHE A 70 -9.90 10.29 -10.78
CA PHE A 70 -11.07 9.70 -10.13
C PHE A 70 -12.22 9.34 -11.10
N SER A 71 -12.06 9.57 -12.41
CA SER A 71 -13.00 9.05 -13.41
C SER A 71 -12.78 7.56 -13.72
N GLN A 72 -11.60 7.03 -13.36
CA GLN A 72 -11.22 5.63 -13.54
C GLN A 72 -11.54 4.80 -12.31
N THR A 73 -11.74 3.48 -12.47
CA THR A 73 -11.98 2.59 -11.32
C THR A 73 -10.78 2.51 -10.37
N CYS A 74 -9.55 2.57 -10.92
CA CYS A 74 -8.33 2.79 -10.14
C CYS A 74 -7.74 4.16 -10.51
N PRO A 75 -7.69 5.14 -9.59
CA PRO A 75 -7.23 6.49 -9.92
C PRO A 75 -5.76 6.64 -10.33
N PHE A 76 -4.95 5.60 -10.18
CA PHE A 76 -3.53 5.61 -10.53
C PHE A 76 -3.18 4.59 -11.62
N LEU A 77 -4.17 3.92 -12.21
CA LEU A 77 -3.92 3.03 -13.35
C LEU A 77 -3.83 3.86 -14.62
N THR A 78 -2.76 3.64 -15.39
CA THR A 78 -2.51 4.28 -16.69
C THR A 78 -2.25 3.21 -17.75
N ASP A 79 -2.17 3.62 -19.02
CA ASP A 79 -1.79 2.73 -20.12
C ASP A 79 -0.39 2.11 -19.96
N GLN A 80 0.46 2.73 -19.13
CA GLN A 80 1.81 2.23 -18.80
C GLN A 80 1.83 1.42 -17.49
N GLY A 81 0.67 1.12 -16.92
CA GLY A 81 0.52 0.47 -15.62
C GLY A 81 0.28 1.48 -14.49
N CYS A 82 0.54 1.04 -13.25
CA CYS A 82 0.29 1.86 -12.07
C CYS A 82 1.28 3.04 -11.98
N ALA A 83 0.77 4.27 -11.88
CA ALA A 83 1.54 5.49 -11.70
C ALA A 83 2.19 5.62 -10.31
N LEU A 84 1.75 4.83 -9.33
CA LEU A 84 2.38 4.81 -8.01
C LEU A 84 3.69 4.02 -8.04
N SER A 85 4.73 4.59 -7.43
CA SER A 85 5.90 3.84 -7.01
C SER A 85 5.50 2.72 -6.05
N VAL A 86 6.32 1.67 -5.98
CA VAL A 86 6.04 0.50 -5.15
C VAL A 86 5.81 0.88 -3.68
N GLU A 87 6.61 1.84 -3.19
CA GLU A 87 6.60 2.41 -1.84
C GLU A 87 5.36 3.25 -1.51
N SER A 88 4.63 3.71 -2.53
CA SER A 88 3.42 4.50 -2.36
C SER A 88 2.15 3.69 -2.58
N ARG A 89 2.26 2.45 -3.08
CA ARG A 89 1.11 1.58 -3.35
C ARG A 89 0.37 1.22 -2.05
N PRO A 90 -0.97 1.19 -2.06
CA PRO A 90 -1.76 0.68 -0.94
C PRO A 90 -1.35 -0.71 -0.49
N PHE A 91 -1.61 -1.03 0.78
CA PHE A 91 -1.37 -2.35 1.35
C PHE A 91 -1.90 -3.49 0.45
N ASN A 92 -3.18 -3.46 0.08
CA ASN A 92 -3.79 -4.49 -0.76
C ASN A 92 -3.14 -4.60 -2.15
N CYS A 93 -2.63 -3.51 -2.71
CA CYS A 93 -1.99 -3.51 -4.03
C CYS A 93 -0.64 -4.24 -4.05
N VAL A 94 0.01 -4.42 -2.89
CA VAL A 94 1.32 -5.08 -2.78
C VAL A 94 1.24 -6.43 -2.08
N THR A 95 0.16 -6.72 -1.36
CA THR A 95 -0.07 -8.00 -0.65
C THR A 95 -1.05 -8.92 -1.36
N PHE A 96 -1.73 -8.45 -2.40
CA PHE A 96 -2.52 -9.31 -3.27
C PHE A 96 -1.65 -9.95 -4.35
N ILE A 97 -1.64 -11.28 -4.40
CA ILE A 97 -1.18 -12.10 -5.52
C ILE A 97 -2.30 -13.07 -5.89
N CYS A 98 -2.51 -13.31 -7.18
CA CYS A 98 -3.48 -14.31 -7.62
C CYS A 98 -2.83 -15.71 -7.63
N ASP A 99 -3.67 -16.75 -7.68
CA ASP A 99 -3.25 -18.16 -7.70
C ASP A 99 -2.14 -18.42 -8.74
N THR A 100 -2.26 -17.85 -9.94
CA THR A 100 -1.24 -17.99 -10.99
C THR A 100 0.13 -17.45 -10.58
N ILE A 101 0.18 -16.33 -9.87
CA ILE A 101 1.44 -15.75 -9.39
C ILE A 101 1.96 -16.55 -8.21
N GLU A 102 1.07 -16.98 -7.31
CA GLU A 102 1.44 -17.77 -6.14
C GLU A 102 2.03 -19.13 -6.55
N GLU A 103 1.44 -19.81 -7.53
CA GLU A 103 1.93 -21.07 -8.10
C GLU A 103 3.30 -20.92 -8.79
N CYS A 104 3.68 -19.71 -9.19
CA CYS A 104 4.99 -19.41 -9.77
C CYS A 104 6.08 -19.15 -8.71
N LEU A 105 5.71 -19.00 -7.44
CA LEU A 105 6.66 -18.88 -6.33
C LEU A 105 7.07 -20.27 -5.85
N SER A 106 8.34 -20.40 -5.44
CA SER A 106 8.79 -21.57 -4.68
C SER A 106 8.13 -21.61 -3.31
N ASP A 107 8.06 -22.78 -2.66
CA ASP A 107 7.55 -22.92 -1.29
C ASP A 107 8.27 -21.99 -0.30
N GLU A 108 9.58 -21.77 -0.49
CA GLU A 108 10.37 -20.85 0.32
C GLU A 108 9.93 -19.40 0.10
N ASP A 109 9.75 -19.01 -1.16
CA ASP A 109 9.34 -17.65 -1.52
C ASP A 109 7.89 -17.34 -1.13
N GLN A 110 6.98 -18.32 -1.17
CA GLN A 110 5.64 -18.19 -0.61
C GLN A 110 5.70 -17.93 0.89
N LYS A 111 6.49 -18.70 1.64
CA LYS A 111 6.68 -18.47 3.09
C LYS A 111 7.26 -17.08 3.38
N ARG A 112 8.21 -16.62 2.55
CA ARG A 112 8.77 -15.27 2.64
C ARG A 112 7.71 -14.21 2.34
N PHE A 113 6.89 -14.41 1.31
CA PHE A 113 5.79 -13.52 0.96
C PHE A 113 4.84 -13.32 2.15
N TYR A 114 4.32 -14.41 2.72
CA TYR A 114 3.41 -14.32 3.87
C TYR A 114 4.08 -13.78 5.14
N THR A 115 5.39 -13.99 5.30
CA THR A 115 6.15 -13.37 6.40
C THR A 115 6.22 -11.85 6.23
N PHE A 116 6.57 -11.37 5.03
CA PHE A 116 6.64 -9.93 4.75
C PHE A 116 5.27 -9.27 4.76
N GLU A 117 4.22 -9.94 4.26
CA GLU A 117 2.84 -9.48 4.35
C GLU A 117 2.41 -9.25 5.80
N ARG A 118 2.67 -10.22 6.69
CA ARG A 118 2.35 -10.10 8.11
C ARG A 118 3.09 -8.94 8.77
N GLN A 119 4.40 -8.83 8.53
CA GLN A 119 5.20 -7.71 9.04
C GLN A 119 4.69 -6.36 8.52
N LEU A 120 4.31 -6.29 7.24
CA LEU A 120 3.77 -5.09 6.66
C LEU A 120 2.45 -4.70 7.35
N ARG A 121 1.58 -5.68 7.57
CA ARG A 121 0.30 -5.50 8.28
C ARG A 121 0.50 -4.98 9.69
N GLU A 122 1.52 -5.44 10.41
CA GLU A 122 1.87 -4.93 11.75
C GLU A 122 2.15 -3.43 11.73
N HIS A 123 2.92 -2.94 10.75
CA HIS A 123 3.20 -1.49 10.62
C HIS A 123 1.95 -0.67 10.30
N TYR A 124 1.09 -1.11 9.37
CA TYR A 124 -0.18 -0.42 9.12
C TYR A 124 -1.12 -0.45 10.33
N THR A 125 -1.10 -1.55 11.09
CA THR A 125 -1.87 -1.69 12.35
C THR A 125 -1.35 -0.74 13.41
N ALA A 126 -0.03 -0.52 13.51
CA ALA A 126 0.56 0.46 14.41
C ALA A 126 0.08 1.89 14.07
N PHE A 127 -0.04 2.25 12.79
CA PHE A 127 -0.69 3.50 12.38
C PHE A 127 -2.17 3.56 12.77
N ASP A 128 -2.93 2.49 12.53
CA ASP A 128 -4.35 2.42 12.90
C ASP A 128 -4.57 2.56 14.41
N GLN A 129 -3.74 1.92 15.23
CA GLN A 129 -3.78 2.05 16.68
C GLN A 129 -3.38 3.45 17.15
N ARG A 130 -2.43 4.10 16.46
CA ARG A 130 -1.94 5.42 16.86
C ARG A 130 -2.89 6.55 16.45
N TYR A 131 -3.42 6.53 15.23
CA TYR A 131 -4.17 7.67 14.68
C TYR A 131 -5.63 7.35 14.40
N VAL A 132 -6.52 8.28 14.78
CA VAL A 132 -7.96 8.18 14.55
C VAL A 132 -8.28 8.06 13.06
N GLY A 133 -7.53 8.76 12.21
CA GLY A 133 -7.72 8.79 10.76
C GLY A 133 -7.08 7.66 9.99
N SER A 134 -6.29 6.81 10.63
CA SER A 134 -5.74 5.64 9.98
C SER A 134 -6.79 4.53 9.92
N SER A 135 -6.69 3.69 8.89
CA SER A 135 -7.46 2.46 8.70
C SER A 135 -6.86 1.68 7.54
N LEU A 136 -6.81 0.35 7.65
CA LEU A 136 -6.50 -0.55 6.53
C LEU A 136 -7.56 -0.51 5.41
N GLN A 137 -8.78 -0.02 5.70
CA GLN A 137 -9.83 0.15 4.70
C GLN A 137 -9.60 1.39 3.81
N GLY A 138 -8.63 2.24 4.13
CA GLY A 138 -8.31 3.44 3.38
C GLY A 138 -8.77 4.73 4.06
N LEU A 139 -8.02 5.80 3.80
CA LEU A 139 -8.16 7.12 4.39
C LEU A 139 -9.50 7.77 4.05
N LEU A 140 -9.93 7.66 2.78
CA LEU A 140 -11.17 8.27 2.29
C LEU A 140 -12.43 7.57 2.82
N ILE A 141 -12.37 6.25 3.05
CA ILE A 141 -13.48 5.54 3.70
C ILE A 141 -13.54 5.97 5.16
N ARG A 142 -12.39 6.02 5.84
CA ARG A 142 -12.32 6.44 7.23
C ARG A 142 -12.85 7.85 7.45
N SER A 143 -12.56 8.78 6.54
CA SER A 143 -12.98 10.18 6.63
C SER A 143 -14.48 10.41 6.56
N GLN A 144 -15.27 9.44 6.09
CA GLN A 144 -16.74 9.54 6.12
C GLN A 144 -17.28 9.51 7.56
N SER A 145 -16.51 8.97 8.50
CA SER A 145 -16.90 8.81 9.91
C SER A 145 -16.26 9.84 10.85
N MET A 146 -15.44 10.77 10.34
CA MET A 146 -14.71 11.73 11.18
C MET A 146 -14.32 13.01 10.40
N PRO A 147 -14.19 14.17 11.08
CA PRO A 147 -13.69 15.38 10.45
C PRO A 147 -12.25 15.21 9.93
N GLY A 148 -11.97 15.65 8.70
CA GLY A 148 -10.62 15.55 8.11
C GLY A 148 -9.52 16.28 8.90
N SER A 149 -9.87 17.23 9.77
CA SER A 149 -8.92 17.89 10.68
C SER A 149 -8.32 16.94 11.73
N GLN A 150 -8.85 15.72 11.88
CA GLN A 150 -8.43 14.77 12.91
C GLN A 150 -7.61 13.59 12.35
N TYR A 151 -7.12 13.65 11.10
CA TYR A 151 -6.40 12.50 10.51
C TYR A 151 -5.20 12.03 11.34
N LEU A 152 -4.46 12.98 11.92
CA LEU A 152 -3.30 12.73 12.79
C LEU A 152 -3.63 12.85 14.29
N ALA A 153 -4.92 12.95 14.66
CA ALA A 153 -5.31 12.92 16.06
C ALA A 153 -5.02 11.53 16.64
N HIS A 154 -4.48 11.47 17.87
CA HIS A 154 -4.18 10.19 18.52
C HIS A 154 -5.47 9.49 18.96
N ARG A 155 -5.49 8.15 18.87
CA ARG A 155 -6.54 7.37 19.54
C ARG A 155 -6.25 7.37 21.04
N LEU A 156 -7.31 7.58 21.83
CA LEU A 156 -7.29 7.50 23.29
C LEU A 156 -7.24 6.05 23.75
#